data_AF-G5JUE9-F1
#
_entry.id   AF-G5JUE9-F1
#
_cell.length_a   1.000
_cell.length_b   1.000
_cell.length_c   1.000
_cell.angle_alpha   90.00
_cell.angle_beta   90.00
_cell.angle_gamma   90.00
#
_symmetry.space_group_name_H-M   'P 1'
#
loop_
_entity.id
_entity.type
_entity.pdbx_description
1 polymer ?
#
loop_
_entity_poly.entity_id
_entity_poly.type
_entity_poly.pdbx_seq_one_letter_code
_entity_poly.pdbx_strand_id
1 'polypeptide(L)'
;MLQPIISQDGKINLFLTNMSKNSTFFILSYLCLALIGIFGLGTVEAVTSYLGLEDNQLVRWSQKLAYISFAVLSVANFRALTAKPAMAGVYTSATALKKEIILTIDPYISFSPNGIVVYGFLGIWIALVSLFSFKKDQFRACNIIGLILGIVYIVVSIPYLPLPIVAVCNIAKGVLAFLWFGLLGLYMLKKINRISI
;
A
#
# COMPACT_ATOMS: atom_id res chain seq x y z
N MET A 1 1.01 13.67 -5.96
CA MET A 1 1.66 14.99 -5.76
C MET A 1 2.68 15.17 -6.87
N LEU A 2 2.33 15.89 -7.94
CA LEU A 2 3.33 16.47 -8.84
C LEU A 2 3.98 17.60 -8.03
N GLN A 3 5.08 17.31 -7.35
CA GLN A 3 5.93 18.39 -6.86
C GLN A 3 6.59 19.04 -8.09
N PRO A 4 6.71 20.37 -8.13
CA PRO A 4 7.40 21.04 -9.20
C PRO A 4 8.85 20.55 -9.21
N ILE A 5 9.22 19.91 -10.32
CA ILE A 5 10.51 19.24 -10.59
C ILE A 5 11.69 20.21 -10.45
N ILE A 6 11.44 21.53 -10.46
CA ILE A 6 12.43 22.59 -10.64
C ILE A 6 13.25 22.89 -9.35
N SER A 7 12.94 22.31 -8.18
CA SER A 7 13.72 22.55 -6.94
C SER A 7 14.30 21.30 -6.25
N GLN A 8 14.24 20.13 -6.89
CA GLN A 8 14.76 18.87 -6.34
C GLN A 8 15.94 18.25 -7.10
N ASP A 9 16.46 18.91 -8.14
CA ASP A 9 17.49 18.37 -9.03
C ASP A 9 18.71 17.80 -8.30
N GLY A 10 19.19 18.48 -7.24
CA GLY A 10 20.30 18.00 -6.43
C GLY A 10 20.00 16.72 -5.64
N LYS A 11 18.75 16.54 -5.17
CA LYS A 11 18.31 15.37 -4.41
C LYS A 11 18.03 14.17 -5.31
N ILE A 12 17.45 14.40 -6.48
CA ILE A 12 17.17 13.35 -7.46
C ILE A 12 18.48 12.83 -8.09
N ASN A 13 19.40 13.73 -8.42
CA ASN A 13 20.71 13.36 -8.95
C ASN A 13 21.51 12.52 -7.94
N LEU A 14 21.53 12.94 -6.66
CA LEU A 14 22.16 12.17 -5.58
C LEU A 14 21.48 10.80 -5.40
N PHE A 15 20.15 10.74 -5.43
CA PHE A 15 19.39 9.49 -5.32
C PHE A 15 19.72 8.51 -6.46
N LEU A 16 19.64 8.96 -7.71
CA LEU A 16 19.93 8.12 -8.89
C LEU A 16 21.40 7.68 -8.91
N THR A 17 22.32 8.55 -8.54
CA THR A 17 23.75 8.21 -8.43
C THR A 17 23.99 7.14 -7.37
N ASN A 18 23.40 7.26 -6.17
CA ASN A 18 23.54 6.26 -5.12
C ASN A 18 22.85 4.94 -5.50
N MET A 19 21.67 5.01 -6.11
CA MET A 19 20.94 3.84 -6.60
C MET A 19 21.71 3.07 -7.67
N SER A 20 22.46 3.76 -8.53
CA SER A 20 23.32 3.12 -9.54
C SER A 20 24.49 2.34 -8.93
N LYS A 21 24.99 2.78 -7.77
CA LYS A 21 26.11 2.14 -7.07
C LYS A 21 25.67 0.93 -6.26
N ASN A 22 24.56 1.05 -5.54
CA ASN A 22 23.98 -0.05 -4.76
C ASN A 22 22.47 0.15 -4.62
N SER A 23 21.70 -0.74 -5.26
CA SER A 23 20.24 -0.73 -5.26
C SER A 23 19.62 -1.79 -4.35
N THR A 24 20.41 -2.60 -3.63
CA THR A 24 19.93 -3.78 -2.89
C THR A 24 18.83 -3.45 -1.89
N PHE A 25 19.02 -2.42 -1.07
CA PHE A 25 18.01 -2.03 -0.07
C PHE A 25 16.71 -1.54 -0.71
N PHE A 26 16.83 -0.82 -1.84
CA PHE A 26 15.68 -0.36 -2.60
C PHE A 26 14.91 -1.54 -3.19
N ILE A 27 15.61 -2.45 -3.86
CA ILE A 27 15.02 -3.66 -4.45
C ILE A 27 14.32 -4.48 -3.38
N LEU A 28 14.97 -4.73 -2.23
CA LEU A 28 14.40 -5.52 -1.15
C LEU A 28 13.13 -4.86 -0.58
N SER A 29 13.16 -3.55 -0.33
CA SER A 29 12.02 -2.81 0.20
C SER A 29 10.80 -2.89 -0.73
N TYR A 30 11.00 -2.68 -2.04
CA TYR A 30 9.93 -2.75 -3.01
C TYR A 30 9.50 -4.18 -3.33
N LEU A 31 10.39 -5.17 -3.20
CA LEU A 31 10.02 -6.58 -3.27
C LEU A 31 9.10 -6.95 -2.11
N CYS A 32 9.40 -6.52 -0.89
CA CYS A 32 8.52 -6.72 0.27
C CYS A 32 7.15 -6.09 0.02
N LEU A 33 7.07 -4.86 -0.50
CA LEU A 33 5.80 -4.22 -0.85
C LEU A 33 5.05 -4.95 -1.97
N ALA A 34 5.76 -5.48 -2.97
CA ALA A 34 5.16 -6.25 -4.05
C ALA A 34 4.55 -7.57 -3.54
N LEU A 35 5.26 -8.25 -2.63
CA LEU A 35 4.80 -9.45 -1.95
C LEU A 35 3.62 -9.17 -1.01
N ILE A 36 3.62 -8.05 -0.29
CA ILE A 36 2.44 -7.60 0.48
C ILE A 36 1.22 -7.47 -0.44
N GLY A 37 1.41 -6.95 -1.66
CA GLY A 37 0.37 -6.95 -2.69
C GLY A 37 -0.16 -8.35 -3.01
N ILE A 38 0.73 -9.32 -3.27
CA ILE A 38 0.34 -10.70 -3.59
C ILE A 38 -0.40 -11.37 -2.43
N PHE A 39 0.19 -11.37 -1.23
CA PHE A 39 -0.41 -12.00 -0.05
C PHE A 39 -1.70 -11.28 0.39
N GLY A 40 -1.76 -9.97 0.16
CA GLY A 40 -2.96 -9.17 0.39
C GLY A 40 -4.17 -9.69 -0.39
N LEU A 41 -3.99 -10.16 -1.63
CA LEU A 41 -5.07 -10.77 -2.41
C LEU A 41 -5.71 -11.95 -1.67
N GLY A 42 -4.91 -12.91 -1.18
CA GLY A 42 -5.43 -14.04 -0.39
C GLY A 42 -6.05 -13.61 0.95
N THR A 43 -5.56 -12.50 1.52
CA THR A 43 -6.03 -11.99 2.82
C THR A 43 -7.45 -11.42 2.73
N VAL A 44 -7.83 -10.83 1.60
CA VAL A 44 -9.18 -10.25 1.42
C VAL A 44 -10.28 -11.29 1.62
N GLU A 45 -10.13 -12.47 1.00
CA GLU A 45 -11.08 -13.57 1.17
C GLU A 45 -10.99 -14.15 2.58
N ALA A 46 -9.78 -14.50 3.02
CA ALA A 46 -9.56 -15.14 4.31
C ALA A 46 -10.18 -14.35 5.49
N VAL A 47 -9.99 -13.03 5.51
CA VAL A 47 -10.57 -12.17 6.55
C VAL A 47 -12.08 -12.08 6.43
N THR A 48 -12.62 -11.92 5.22
CA THR A 48 -14.08 -11.77 5.00
C THR A 48 -14.82 -13.04 5.41
N SER A 49 -14.29 -14.21 5.03
CA SER A 49 -14.80 -15.53 5.40
C SER A 49 -14.69 -15.79 6.89
N TYR A 50 -13.54 -15.47 7.50
CA TYR A 50 -13.31 -15.67 8.93
C TYR A 50 -14.32 -14.89 9.80
N LEU A 51 -14.67 -13.68 9.38
CA LEU A 51 -15.66 -12.83 10.04
C LEU A 51 -17.11 -13.16 9.63
N GLY A 52 -17.30 -14.13 8.73
CA GLY A 52 -18.60 -14.59 8.24
C GLY A 52 -19.41 -13.50 7.55
N LEU A 53 -18.75 -12.65 6.76
CA LEU A 53 -19.37 -11.49 6.11
C LEU A 53 -19.69 -11.71 4.62
N GLU A 54 -19.56 -12.95 4.14
CA GLU A 54 -19.71 -13.34 2.74
C GLU A 54 -21.09 -13.01 2.17
N ASP A 55 -22.16 -13.13 2.96
CA ASP A 55 -23.52 -12.85 2.49
C ASP A 55 -23.81 -11.34 2.34
N ASN A 56 -22.98 -10.47 2.90
CA ASN A 56 -23.20 -9.03 2.86
C ASN A 56 -22.77 -8.43 1.51
N GLN A 57 -23.76 -7.95 0.73
CA GLN A 57 -23.52 -7.41 -0.61
C GLN A 57 -22.55 -6.22 -0.64
N LEU A 58 -22.56 -5.34 0.37
CA LEU A 58 -21.65 -4.20 0.44
C LEU A 58 -20.21 -4.64 0.73
N VAL A 59 -20.03 -5.66 1.58
CA VAL A 59 -18.72 -6.26 1.84
C VAL A 59 -18.20 -6.96 0.57
N ARG A 60 -19.04 -7.74 -0.12
CA ARG A 60 -18.67 -8.38 -1.40
C ARG A 60 -18.28 -7.38 -2.48
N TRP A 61 -18.98 -6.25 -2.57
CA TRP A 61 -18.62 -5.19 -3.49
C TRP A 61 -17.27 -4.57 -3.14
N SER A 62 -17.02 -4.28 -1.85
CA SER A 62 -15.76 -3.68 -1.42
C SER A 62 -14.57 -4.64 -1.50
N GLN A 63 -14.78 -5.96 -1.39
CA GLN A 63 -13.73 -6.95 -1.67
C GLN A 63 -13.16 -6.79 -3.09
N LYS A 64 -14.00 -6.51 -4.10
CA LYS A 64 -13.54 -6.25 -5.48
C LYS A 64 -12.60 -5.03 -5.54
N LEU A 65 -12.91 -3.99 -4.78
CA LEU A 65 -12.05 -2.82 -4.65
C LEU A 65 -10.70 -3.17 -4.00
N ALA A 66 -10.73 -3.96 -2.91
CA ALA A 66 -9.50 -4.41 -2.24
C ALA A 66 -8.63 -5.30 -3.14
N TYR A 67 -9.22 -6.18 -3.94
CA TYR A 67 -8.49 -6.97 -4.95
C TYR A 67 -7.78 -6.07 -5.95
N ILE A 68 -8.46 -5.04 -6.47
CA ILE A 68 -7.85 -4.04 -7.38
C ILE A 68 -6.70 -3.32 -6.66
N SER A 69 -6.89 -2.91 -5.41
CA SER A 69 -5.85 -2.24 -4.63
C SER A 69 -4.58 -3.06 -4.50
N PHE A 70 -4.71 -4.32 -4.07
CA PHE A 70 -3.58 -5.22 -3.87
C PHE A 70 -2.90 -5.61 -5.18
N ALA A 71 -3.66 -5.81 -6.25
CA ALA A 71 -3.13 -6.06 -7.58
C ALA A 71 -2.30 -4.86 -8.09
N VAL A 72 -2.86 -3.65 -8.01
CA VAL A 72 -2.18 -2.42 -8.43
C VAL A 72 -0.95 -2.15 -7.55
N LEU A 73 -1.04 -2.38 -6.24
CA LEU A 73 0.10 -2.29 -5.32
C LEU A 73 1.22 -3.23 -5.77
N SER A 74 0.89 -4.50 -6.05
CA SER A 74 1.88 -5.49 -6.46
C SER A 74 2.59 -5.10 -7.76
N VAL A 75 1.81 -4.81 -8.81
CA VAL A 75 2.35 -4.45 -10.14
C VAL A 75 3.17 -3.17 -10.08
N ALA A 76 2.70 -2.15 -9.36
CA ALA A 76 3.43 -0.89 -9.21
C ALA A 76 4.80 -1.10 -8.55
N ASN A 77 4.89 -1.97 -7.53
CA ASN A 77 6.13 -2.22 -6.82
C ASN A 77 7.08 -3.16 -7.57
N PHE A 78 6.58 -4.19 -8.28
CA PHE A 78 7.39 -5.00 -9.20
C PHE A 78 7.99 -4.17 -10.34
N ARG A 79 7.21 -3.23 -10.87
CA ARG A 79 7.71 -2.28 -11.86
C ARG A 79 8.77 -1.36 -11.25
N ALA A 80 8.54 -0.83 -10.04
CA ALA A 80 9.49 0.09 -9.40
C ALA A 80 10.83 -0.58 -9.09
N LEU A 81 10.85 -1.80 -8.55
CA LEU A 81 12.08 -2.50 -8.19
C LEU A 81 12.94 -2.90 -9.39
N THR A 82 12.36 -2.99 -10.59
CA THR A 82 13.09 -3.30 -11.83
C THR A 82 13.45 -2.03 -12.61
N ALA A 83 12.48 -1.16 -12.86
CA ALA A 83 12.65 0.01 -13.73
C ALA A 83 13.53 1.10 -13.11
N LYS A 84 13.41 1.38 -11.80
CA LYS A 84 14.18 2.48 -11.18
C LYS A 84 15.69 2.18 -11.09
N PRO A 85 16.14 0.97 -10.69
CA PRO A 85 17.57 0.63 -10.77
C PRO A 85 18.12 0.64 -12.20
N ALA A 86 17.37 0.13 -13.18
CA ALA A 86 17.79 0.18 -14.58
C ALA A 86 17.94 1.63 -15.09
N MET A 87 16.98 2.48 -14.76
CA MET A 87 17.01 3.91 -15.07
C MET A 87 18.19 4.62 -14.41
N ALA A 88 18.51 4.29 -13.16
CA ALA A 88 19.67 4.83 -12.45
C ALA A 88 21.01 4.45 -13.13
N GLY A 89 21.12 3.21 -13.63
CA GLY A 89 22.30 2.76 -14.38
C GLY A 89 22.48 3.49 -15.71
N VAL A 90 21.39 3.78 -16.42
CA VAL A 90 21.43 4.58 -17.65
C VAL A 90 21.74 6.04 -17.34
N TYR A 91 21.20 6.58 -16.24
CA TYR A 91 21.37 7.98 -15.87
C TYR A 91 22.83 8.38 -15.64
N THR A 92 23.64 7.54 -15.00
CA THR A 92 25.05 7.89 -14.70
C THR A 92 25.95 7.97 -15.92
N SER A 93 25.62 7.23 -16.99
CA SER A 93 26.35 7.22 -18.26
C SER A 93 25.69 8.09 -19.35
N ALA A 94 24.55 8.71 -19.06
CA ALA A 94 23.78 9.49 -20.01
C ALA A 94 24.37 10.88 -20.30
N THR A 95 24.19 11.34 -21.54
CA THR A 95 24.42 12.73 -21.96
C THR A 95 23.44 13.69 -21.28
N ALA A 96 23.73 15.00 -21.27
CA ALA A 96 22.91 16.01 -20.58
C ALA A 96 21.43 15.97 -21.02
N LEU A 97 21.16 15.91 -22.33
CA LEU A 97 19.80 15.79 -22.87
C LEU A 97 19.09 14.52 -22.41
N LYS A 98 19.78 13.38 -22.39
CA LYS A 98 19.20 12.11 -21.89
C LYS A 98 18.91 12.16 -20.39
N LYS A 99 19.76 12.83 -19.60
CA LYS A 99 19.51 13.05 -18.17
C LYS A 99 18.26 13.90 -17.96
N GLU A 100 18.11 14.98 -18.70
CA GLU A 100 16.93 15.85 -18.65
C GLU A 100 15.65 15.09 -19.02
N ILE A 101 15.71 14.25 -20.07
CA ILE A 101 14.62 13.34 -20.46
C ILE A 101 14.30 12.35 -19.33
N ILE A 102 15.31 11.74 -18.69
CA ILE A 102 15.11 10.82 -17.56
C ILE A 102 14.46 11.54 -16.38
N LEU A 103 14.86 12.78 -16.09
CA LEU A 103 14.29 13.57 -14.99
C LEU A 103 12.85 14.04 -15.27
N THR A 104 12.49 14.24 -16.54
CA THR A 104 11.13 14.62 -16.95
C THR A 104 10.21 13.42 -17.16
N ILE A 105 10.72 12.30 -17.68
CA ILE A 105 10.03 11.00 -17.79
C ILE A 105 10.31 10.17 -16.54
N ASP A 106 10.36 10.74 -15.33
CA ASP A 106 10.32 9.85 -14.15
C ASP A 106 9.14 8.88 -14.36
N PRO A 107 9.28 7.58 -14.12
CA PRO A 107 8.27 6.55 -14.38
C PRO A 107 6.84 6.80 -13.80
N TYR A 108 6.58 8.00 -13.30
CA TYR A 108 5.40 8.73 -12.82
C TYR A 108 4.07 8.67 -13.57
N ILE A 109 3.84 7.72 -14.49
CA ILE A 109 2.46 7.22 -14.56
C ILE A 109 2.33 6.20 -13.43
N SER A 110 2.29 6.73 -12.20
CA SER A 110 1.87 5.97 -11.04
C SER A 110 0.49 5.43 -11.38
N PHE A 111 0.32 4.12 -11.30
CA PHE A 111 -0.98 3.46 -11.50
C PHE A 111 -2.04 3.97 -10.49
N SER A 112 -1.62 4.74 -9.48
CA SER A 112 -2.47 5.44 -8.54
C SER A 112 -1.89 6.84 -8.23
N PRO A 113 -2.19 7.87 -9.04
CA PRO A 113 -1.55 9.20 -8.98
C PRO A 113 -1.65 9.91 -7.61
N ASN A 114 -2.65 9.55 -6.81
CA ASN A 114 -2.86 10.04 -5.44
C ASN A 114 -3.01 8.92 -4.41
N GLY A 115 -2.67 7.68 -4.76
CA GLY A 115 -2.86 6.54 -3.87
C GLY A 115 -4.31 6.06 -3.75
N ILE A 116 -5.31 6.74 -4.34
CA ILE A 116 -6.74 6.40 -4.20
C ILE A 116 -7.08 4.95 -4.56
N VAL A 117 -6.48 4.40 -5.61
CA VAL A 117 -6.73 3.01 -6.04
C VAL A 117 -6.09 2.00 -5.08
N VAL A 118 -4.97 2.36 -4.46
CA VAL A 118 -4.21 1.44 -3.60
C VAL A 118 -4.67 1.55 -2.15
N TYR A 119 -4.79 2.78 -1.65
CA TYR A 119 -5.14 3.04 -0.26
C TYR A 119 -6.63 3.32 -0.07
N GLY A 120 -7.26 4.13 -0.93
CA GLY A 120 -8.67 4.47 -0.78
C GLY A 120 -9.59 3.26 -0.89
N PHE A 121 -9.46 2.50 -1.97
CA PHE A 121 -10.22 1.27 -2.22
C PHE A 121 -10.00 0.22 -1.12
N LEU A 122 -8.75 0.00 -0.70
CA LEU A 122 -8.43 -0.90 0.40
C LEU A 122 -9.03 -0.40 1.73
N GLY A 123 -8.97 0.90 1.98
CA GLY A 123 -9.53 1.52 3.18
C GLY A 123 -11.05 1.37 3.27
N ILE A 124 -11.76 1.47 2.14
CA ILE A 124 -13.21 1.21 2.06
C ILE A 124 -13.52 -0.23 2.49
N TRP A 125 -12.79 -1.21 1.98
CA TRP A 125 -12.99 -2.61 2.37
C TRP A 125 -12.69 -2.85 3.86
N ILE A 126 -11.54 -2.39 4.37
CA ILE A 126 -11.17 -2.52 5.79
C ILE A 126 -12.25 -1.89 6.68
N ALA A 127 -12.71 -0.67 6.33
CA ALA A 127 -13.74 0.03 7.10
C ALA A 127 -15.06 -0.75 7.11
N LEU A 128 -15.51 -1.26 5.96
CA LEU A 128 -16.79 -2.01 5.89
C LEU A 128 -16.72 -3.34 6.61
N VAL A 129 -15.66 -4.13 6.44
CA VAL A 129 -15.46 -5.39 7.16
C VAL A 129 -15.45 -5.15 8.66
N SER A 130 -14.73 -4.13 9.11
CA SER A 130 -14.64 -3.77 10.52
C SER A 130 -15.98 -3.28 11.08
N LEU A 131 -16.73 -2.47 10.30
CA LEU A 131 -18.05 -1.97 10.68
C LEU A 131 -19.06 -3.10 10.85
N PHE A 132 -19.15 -4.01 9.88
CA PHE A 132 -20.12 -5.10 9.91
C PHE A 132 -19.74 -6.19 10.90
N SER A 133 -18.45 -6.45 11.11
CA SER A 133 -17.99 -7.34 12.18
C SER A 133 -18.27 -6.75 13.57
N PHE A 134 -18.10 -5.43 13.74
CA PHE A 134 -18.42 -4.76 15.00
C PHE A 134 -19.90 -4.93 15.38
N LYS A 135 -20.81 -4.86 14.40
CA LYS A 135 -22.25 -5.08 14.63
C LYS A 135 -22.60 -6.51 15.09
N LYS A 136 -21.74 -7.49 14.83
CA LYS A 136 -21.89 -8.88 15.31
C LYS A 136 -21.32 -9.11 16.71
N ASP A 137 -20.83 -8.05 17.35
CA ASP A 137 -20.22 -8.05 18.68
C ASP A 137 -18.96 -8.91 18.84
N GLN A 138 -18.31 -9.25 17.72
CA GLN A 138 -17.07 -10.01 17.70
C GLN A 138 -15.87 -9.06 17.70
N PHE A 139 -14.77 -9.46 18.35
CA PHE A 139 -13.45 -8.79 18.27
C PHE A 139 -13.47 -7.25 18.37
N ARG A 140 -14.28 -6.67 19.28
CA ARG A 140 -14.54 -5.21 19.37
C ARG A 140 -13.30 -4.33 19.21
N ALA A 141 -12.24 -4.60 19.98
CA ALA A 141 -11.00 -3.81 19.93
C ALA A 141 -10.31 -3.86 18.56
N CYS A 142 -10.26 -5.04 17.94
CA CYS A 142 -9.70 -5.22 16.61
C CYS A 142 -10.53 -4.49 15.55
N ASN A 143 -11.86 -4.52 15.67
CA ASN A 143 -12.75 -3.82 14.75
C ASN A 143 -12.66 -2.29 14.87
N ILE A 144 -12.46 -1.75 16.07
CA ILE A 144 -12.20 -0.31 16.23
C ILE A 144 -10.89 0.09 15.55
N ILE A 145 -9.82 -0.69 15.77
CA ILE A 145 -8.52 -0.47 15.10
C ILE A 145 -8.70 -0.51 13.58
N GLY A 146 -9.47 -1.49 13.07
CA GLY A 146 -9.76 -1.63 11.65
C GLY A 146 -10.55 -0.47 11.06
N LEU A 147 -11.55 0.04 11.78
CA LEU A 147 -12.28 1.23 11.35
C LEU A 147 -11.36 2.46 11.23
N ILE A 148 -10.55 2.71 12.26
CA ILE A 148 -9.57 3.81 12.26
C ILE A 148 -8.58 3.63 11.10
N LEU A 149 -8.07 2.41 10.92
CA LEU A 149 -7.17 2.05 9.82
C LEU A 149 -7.79 2.36 8.46
N GLY A 150 -9.02 1.90 8.21
CA GLY A 150 -9.72 2.13 6.95
C GLY A 150 -9.92 3.61 6.66
N ILE A 151 -10.29 4.40 7.67
CA ILE A 151 -10.43 5.86 7.56
C ILE A 151 -9.07 6.50 7.22
N VAL A 152 -7.99 6.14 7.93
CA VAL A 152 -6.66 6.68 7.66
C VAL A 152 -6.19 6.35 6.24
N TYR A 153 -6.46 5.13 5.74
CA TYR A 153 -6.18 4.72 4.37
C TYR A 153 -6.91 5.61 3.33
N ILE A 154 -8.18 5.95 3.59
CA ILE A 154 -8.97 6.85 2.75
C ILE A 154 -8.41 8.28 2.83
N VAL A 155 -8.15 8.80 4.03
CA VAL A 155 -7.66 10.16 4.24
C VAL A 155 -6.33 10.39 3.51
N VAL A 156 -5.37 9.47 3.59
CA VAL A 156 -4.07 9.58 2.88
C VAL A 156 -4.24 9.66 1.35
N SER A 157 -5.37 9.20 0.82
CA SER A 157 -5.66 9.24 -0.62
C SER A 157 -6.26 10.58 -1.10
N ILE A 158 -6.63 11.47 -0.19
CA ILE A 158 -7.25 12.75 -0.52
C ILE A 158 -6.18 13.69 -1.10
N PRO A 159 -6.39 14.25 -2.30
CA PRO A 159 -5.44 15.16 -2.90
C PRO A 159 -5.34 16.48 -2.10
N TYR A 160 -4.18 17.13 -2.19
CA TYR A 160 -3.92 18.45 -1.60
C TYR A 160 -3.94 18.53 -0.06
N LEU A 161 -3.81 17.40 0.64
CA LEU A 161 -3.59 17.43 2.10
C LEU A 161 -2.23 18.06 2.47
N PRO A 162 -2.16 18.83 3.58
CA PRO A 162 -0.90 19.34 4.11
C PRO A 162 0.13 18.23 4.38
N LEU A 163 1.39 18.47 4.01
CA LEU A 163 2.49 17.51 4.17
C LEU A 163 2.63 16.91 5.58
N PRO A 164 2.52 17.69 6.68
CA PRO A 164 2.61 17.13 8.03
C PRO A 164 1.50 16.12 8.32
N ILE A 165 0.28 16.39 7.83
CA ILE A 165 -0.88 15.50 8.01
C ILE A 165 -0.62 14.20 7.25
N VAL A 166 -0.19 14.28 6.00
CA VAL A 166 0.14 13.10 5.19
C VAL A 166 1.25 12.26 5.83
N ALA A 167 2.26 12.89 6.42
CA ALA A 167 3.35 12.19 7.10
C ALA A 167 2.84 11.43 8.34
N VAL A 168 2.08 12.11 9.23
CA VAL A 168 1.49 11.49 10.42
C VAL A 168 0.55 10.35 10.04
N CYS A 169 -0.33 10.57 9.06
CA CYS A 169 -1.24 9.53 8.60
C CYS A 169 -0.51 8.34 7.98
N ASN A 170 0.60 8.54 7.25
CA ASN A 170 1.38 7.40 6.72
C ASN A 170 2.04 6.57 7.82
N ILE A 171 2.55 7.20 8.88
CA ILE A 171 3.10 6.49 10.03
C ILE A 171 1.99 5.72 10.75
N ALA A 172 0.88 6.41 11.07
CA ALA A 172 -0.27 5.80 11.74
C ALA A 172 -0.82 4.62 10.93
N LYS A 173 -0.94 4.79 9.61
CA LYS A 173 -1.35 3.74 8.66
C LYS A 173 -0.51 2.49 8.79
N GLY A 174 0.82 2.62 8.82
CA GLY A 174 1.74 1.48 8.94
C GLY A 174 1.57 0.74 10.26
N VAL A 175 1.54 1.47 11.37
CA VAL A 175 1.37 0.89 12.72
C VAL A 175 0.02 0.21 12.87
N LEU A 176 -1.06 0.88 12.47
CA LEU A 176 -2.41 0.35 12.55
C LEU A 176 -2.61 -0.87 11.63
N ALA A 177 -2.00 -0.88 10.44
CA ALA A 177 -2.06 -2.04 9.54
C ALA A 177 -1.37 -3.25 10.17
N PHE A 178 -0.17 -3.06 10.73
CA PHE A 178 0.55 -4.11 11.42
C PHE A 178 -0.27 -4.70 12.58
N LEU A 179 -0.85 -3.83 13.42
CA LEU A 179 -1.68 -4.26 14.54
C LEU A 179 -2.93 -4.99 14.07
N TRP A 180 -3.65 -4.46 13.08
CA TRP A 180 -4.92 -5.04 12.64
C TRP A 180 -4.74 -6.39 11.96
N PHE A 181 -3.88 -6.48 10.94
CA PHE A 181 -3.61 -7.75 10.25
C PHE A 181 -2.94 -8.76 11.17
N GLY A 182 -2.01 -8.32 12.03
CA GLY A 182 -1.34 -9.18 12.99
C GLY A 182 -2.31 -9.78 14.02
N LEU A 183 -3.18 -8.96 14.62
CA LEU A 183 -4.18 -9.43 15.58
C LEU A 183 -5.19 -10.38 14.93
N LEU A 184 -5.71 -10.04 13.75
CA LEU A 184 -6.61 -10.94 13.01
C LEU A 184 -5.94 -12.28 12.68
N GLY A 185 -4.70 -12.26 12.18
CA GLY A 185 -3.94 -13.47 11.91
C GLY A 185 -3.78 -14.35 13.15
N LEU A 186 -3.45 -13.76 14.31
CA LEU A 186 -3.35 -14.48 15.57
C LEU A 186 -4.70 -15.08 16.02
N TYR A 187 -5.82 -14.37 15.83
CA TYR A 187 -7.14 -14.91 16.13
C TYR A 187 -7.51 -16.09 15.21
N MET A 188 -7.20 -15.98 13.92
CA MET A 188 -7.41 -17.06 12.95
C MET A 188 -6.61 -18.32 13.32
N LEU A 189 -5.33 -18.17 13.67
CA LEU A 189 -4.48 -19.28 14.11
C LEU A 189 -5.02 -19.97 15.37
N LYS A 190 -5.47 -19.18 16.36
CA LYS A 190 -6.06 -19.74 17.60
C LYS A 190 -7.33 -20.54 17.34
N LYS A 191 -8.17 -20.13 16.37
CA LYS A 191 -9.39 -20.86 16.01
C LYS A 191 -9.05 -22.22 15.38
N ILE A 192 -8.07 -22.28 14.49
CA ILE A 192 -7.64 -23.52 13.84
C ILE A 192 -7.17 -24.55 14.89
N ASN A 193 -6.32 -24.14 15.83
CA ASN A 193 -5.78 -25.03 16.85
C ASN A 193 -6.83 -25.58 17.84
N ARG A 194 -8.02 -24.96 17.93
CA ARG A 194 -9.12 -25.44 18.78
C ARG A 194 -10.01 -26.47 18.09
N ILE A 195 -9.94 -26.59 16.76
CA ILE A 195 -10.74 -27.55 15.98
C ILE A 195 -9.98 -28.87 15.81
N SER A 196 -8.66 -28.86 16.00
CA SER A 196 -7.76 -30.01 15.86
C SER A 196 -7.49 -30.79 17.16
N ILE A 197 -8.30 -30.57 18.21
CA ILE A 197 -8.29 -31.30 19.50
C ILE A 197 -9.71 -31.79 19.73
#